data_AF-A0AAP0MDL9-F1
#
_entry.id   AF-A0AAP0MDL9-F1
#
_cell.length_a   1.000
_cell.length_b   1.000
_cell.length_c   1.000
_cell.angle_alpha   90.00
_cell.angle_beta   90.00
_cell.angle_gamma   90.00
#
_symmetry.space_group_name_H-M   'P 1'
#
loop_
_entity.id
_entity.type
_entity.pdbx_description
1 polymer ?
#
loop_
_entity_poly.entity_id
_entity_poly.type
_entity_poly.pdbx_seq_one_letter_code
_entity_poly.pdbx_strand_id
1 'polypeptide(L)' 'MQAPRARYTKLWNFLLSMGFFNSLSDTSLFTYSHAGVAYLLVHGDNLVLTGNNNSNDGIHLACVLFLMLKKMQLDSWFD' A
#
# COMPACT_ATOMS: atom_id res chain seq x y z
N MET A 1 -3.73 -15.54 -18.94
CA MET A 1 -2.48 -14.75 -18.91
C MET A 1 -2.64 -13.62 -17.90
N GLN A 2 -1.81 -13.65 -16.84
CA GLN A 2 -1.45 -12.59 -15.89
C GLN A 2 -2.52 -12.00 -14.93
N ALA A 3 -2.77 -12.70 -13.82
CA ALA A 3 -3.31 -12.16 -12.55
C ALA A 3 -2.41 -11.15 -11.76
N PRO A 4 -1.07 -11.06 -11.96
CA PRO A 4 -0.22 -10.15 -11.16
C PRO A 4 -0.48 -8.66 -11.40
N ARG A 5 -0.80 -8.27 -12.64
CA ARG A 5 -1.00 -6.86 -13.01
C ARG A 5 -2.27 -6.26 -12.39
N ALA A 6 -3.36 -7.01 -12.36
CA ALA A 6 -4.64 -6.53 -11.82
C ALA A 6 -4.57 -6.27 -10.30
N ARG A 7 -3.82 -7.10 -9.57
CA ARG A 7 -3.60 -6.95 -8.12
C ARG A 7 -2.78 -5.71 -7.80
N TYR A 8 -1.68 -5.52 -8.53
CA TYR A 8 -0.85 -4.34 -8.38
C TYR A 8 -1.61 -3.05 -8.73
N THR A 9 -2.41 -3.04 -9.81
CA THR A 9 -3.25 -1.88 -10.16
C THR A 9 -4.32 -1.58 -9.09
N LYS A 10 -4.96 -2.60 -8.51
CA LYS A 10 -5.92 -2.41 -7.40
C LYS A 10 -5.25 -1.82 -6.16
N LEU A 11 -4.07 -2.32 -5.79
CA LEU A 11 -3.27 -1.78 -4.68
C LEU A 11 -2.89 -0.33 -4.96
N TRP A 12 -2.38 -0.04 -6.16
CA TRP A 12 -1.97 1.29 -6.56
C TRP A 12 -3.11 2.30 -6.44
N ASN A 13 -4.27 2.00 -7.03
CA ASN A 13 -5.44 2.90 -6.97
C ASN A 13 -5.93 3.13 -5.53
N PHE A 14 -5.85 2.12 -4.68
CA PHE A 14 -6.23 2.24 -3.27
C PHE A 14 -5.24 3.09 -2.45
N LEU A 15 -3.94 2.91 -2.69
CA LEU A 15 -2.91 3.77 -2.07
C LEU A 15 -3.15 5.24 -2.44
N LEU A 16 -3.43 5.52 -3.72
CA LEU A 16 -3.79 6.86 -4.18
C LEU A 16 -5.08 7.38 -3.49
N SER A 17 -6.11 6.54 -3.32
CA SER A 17 -7.35 6.98 -2.66
C SER A 17 -7.18 7.26 -1.17
N MET A 18 -6.21 6.60 -0.51
CA MET A 18 -5.84 6.90 0.87
C MET A 18 -4.99 8.17 1.01
N GLY A 19 -4.55 8.77 -0.11
CA GLY A 19 -3.71 9.96 -0.12
C GLY A 19 -2.21 9.67 -0.14
N PHE A 20 -1.78 8.44 -0.44
CA PHE A 20 -0.38 8.20 -0.78
C PHE A 20 -0.08 8.76 -2.17
N PHE A 21 1.14 9.26 -2.34
CA PHE A 21 1.67 9.70 -3.62
C PHE A 21 2.84 8.82 -4.02
N ASN A 22 2.91 8.47 -5.30
CA ASN A 22 4.01 7.68 -5.82
C ASN A 22 5.28 8.56 -5.95
N SER A 23 6.44 7.99 -5.63
CA SER A 23 7.70 8.69 -5.79
C SER A 23 8.10 8.78 -7.26
N LEU A 24 8.42 9.99 -7.72
CA LEU A 24 8.91 10.22 -9.08
C LEU A 24 10.23 9.51 -9.38
N SER A 25 11.05 9.25 -8.36
CA SER A 25 12.34 8.58 -8.51
C SER A 25 12.24 7.06 -8.46
N ASP A 26 11.18 6.52 -7.84
CA ASP A 26 11.00 5.09 -7.65
C ASP A 26 9.52 4.72 -7.61
N THR A 27 9.06 4.08 -8.68
CA THR A 27 7.65 3.66 -8.83
C THR A 27 7.19 2.65 -7.78
N SER A 28 8.11 2.01 -7.07
CA SER A 28 7.80 1.08 -5.97
C SER A 28 7.57 1.79 -4.64
N LEU A 29 7.95 3.06 -4.53
CA LEU A 29 7.87 3.83 -3.30
C LEU A 29 6.66 4.76 -3.31
N PHE A 30 5.85 4.67 -2.26
CA PHE A 30 4.74 5.56 -2.00
C PHE A 30 5.00 6.34 -0.71
N THR A 31 4.66 7.62 -0.72
CA THR A 31 4.83 8.52 0.43
C THR A 31 3.48 9.09 0.83
N TYR A 32 3.21 9.08 2.13
CA TYR A 32 2.04 9.70 2.74
C TYR A 32 2.51 10.77 3.72
N SER A 33 1.99 11.99 3.57
CA SER A 33 2.33 13.12 4.42
C SER A 33 1.06 13.83 4.86
N HIS A 34 0.72 13.67 6.14
CA HIS A 34 -0.42 14.36 6.76
C HIS A 34 -0.02 14.96 8.11
N ALA A 35 0.03 14.17 9.18
CA ALA A 35 0.52 14.59 10.51
C ALA A 35 1.95 14.09 10.83
N GLY A 36 2.59 13.44 9.86
CA GLY A 36 3.90 12.82 9.89
C GLY A 36 4.20 12.25 8.50
N VAL A 37 5.37 11.64 8.32
CA VAL A 37 5.73 11.02 7.03
C VAL A 37 5.74 9.51 7.17
N ALA A 38 5.02 8.84 6.28
CA ALA A 38 5.05 7.41 6.10
C ALA A 38 5.49 7.06 4.67
N TYR A 39 6.31 6.03 4.56
CA TYR A 39 6.87 5.47 3.34
C TYR A 39 6.41 4.04 3.23
N LEU A 40 5.88 3.70 2.06
CA LEU A 40 5.46 2.36 1.71
C LEU A 40 6.24 1.90 0.48
N LEU A 41 7.08 0.89 0.65
CA LEU A 41 7.86 0.28 -0.42
C LEU A 41 7.20 -1.03 -0.85
N VAL A 42 6.98 -1.19 -2.16
CA VAL A 42 6.41 -2.41 -2.76
C VAL A 42 7.49 -3.14 -3.55
N HIS A 43 8.07 -4.19 -3.00
CA HIS A 43 9.16 -4.94 -3.64
C HIS A 43 8.76 -6.39 -3.92
N GLY A 44 8.45 -6.69 -5.19
CA GLY A 44 7.95 -8.00 -5.60
C GLY A 44 6.64 -8.34 -4.89
N ASP A 45 6.66 -9.36 -4.04
CA ASP A 45 5.51 -9.78 -3.22
C ASP A 45 5.53 -9.20 -1.79
N ASN A 46 6.52 -8.37 -1.47
CA ASN A 46 6.71 -7.81 -0.13
C ASN A 46 6.28 -6.34 -0.08
N LEU A 47 5.61 -5.95 1.00
CA LEU A 47 5.38 -4.56 1.35
C LEU A 47 6.07 -4.21 2.65
N VAL A 48 6.75 -3.07 2.65
CA VAL A 48 7.39 -2.48 3.82
C VAL A 48 6.76 -1.12 4.07
N LEU A 49 6.09 -0.95 5.21
CA LEU A 49 5.57 0.33 5.68
C LEU A 49 6.46 0.83 6.82
N THR A 50 7.01 2.04 6.70
CA THR A 50 7.82 2.69 7.73
C THR A 50 7.45 4.16 7.82
N GLY A 51 7.47 4.77 8.99
CA GLY A 51 7.07 6.16 9.16
C GLY A 51 7.34 6.67 10.56
N ASN A 52 7.41 7.99 10.70
CA ASN A 52 7.63 8.65 11.99
C ASN A 52 6.34 9.18 12.63
N ASN A 53 5.19 8.74 12.12
CA ASN A 53 3.89 9.13 12.62
C ASN A 53 3.61 8.43 13.97
N ASN A 54 3.96 9.11 15.06
CA ASN A 54 3.53 8.76 16.42
C ASN A 54 2.02 8.96 16.66
N SER A 55 1.26 9.33 15.63
CA SER A 55 -0.19 9.46 15.67
C SER A 55 -0.90 8.13 15.39
N ASN A 56 -2.10 7.96 15.95
CA ASN A 56 -2.96 6.78 15.77
C ASN A 56 -3.22 6.44 14.28
N ASP A 57 -3.01 7.41 13.39
CA ASP A 57 -3.08 7.28 11.94
C ASP A 57 -2.12 6.22 11.39
N GLY A 58 -0.92 6.06 11.96
CA GLY A 58 0.07 5.09 11.47
C GLY A 58 -0.36 3.65 11.65
N ILE A 59 -0.91 3.32 12.83
CA ILE A 59 -1.47 2.01 13.12
C ILE A 59 -2.71 1.77 12.27
N HIS A 60 -3.56 2.79 12.11
CA HIS A 60 -4.75 2.69 11.28
C HIS A 60 -4.42 2.38 9.81
N LEU A 61 -3.44 3.09 9.23
CA LEU A 61 -2.97 2.85 7.86
C LEU A 61 -2.39 1.45 7.71
N ALA A 62 -1.59 0.98 8.68
CA ALA A 62 -1.05 -0.38 8.68
C ALA A 62 -2.16 -1.44 8.71
N CYS A 63 -3.17 -1.27 9.58
CA CYS A 63 -4.32 -2.16 9.67
C CYS A 63 -5.13 -2.20 8.37
N VAL A 64 -5.47 -1.04 7.81
CA VAL A 64 -6.25 -0.93 6.57
C VAL A 64 -5.49 -1.57 5.41
N LEU A 65 -4.18 -1.35 5.32
CA LEU A 65 -3.35 -1.90 4.27
C LEU A 65 -3.18 -3.42 4.41
N PHE A 66 -3.04 -3.92 5.64
CA PHE A 66 -3.04 -5.36 5.93
C PHE A 66 -4.38 -6.03 5.56
N LEU A 67 -5.50 -5.39 5.91
CA LEU A 67 -6.84 -5.88 5.54
C LEU A 67 -7.03 -5.90 4.02
N MET A 68 -6.51 -4.89 3.31
CA MET A 68 -6.56 -4.81 1.86
C MET A 68 -5.73 -5.91 1.19
N LEU A 69 -4.52 -6.18 1.69
CA LEU A 69 -3.68 -7.30 1.24
C LEU A 69 -4.35 -8.65 1.51
N LYS A 70 -4.93 -8.84 2.71
CA LYS A 70 -5.71 -10.03 3.04
C LYS A 70 -6.90 -10.20 2.12
N LYS A 71 -7.62 -9.12 1.80
CA LYS A 71 -8.75 -9.17 0.86
C LYS A 71 -8.29 -9.52 -0.55
N MET A 72 -7.18 -8.94 -1.03
CA MET A 72 -6.65 -9.21 -2.35
C MET A 72 -6.11 -10.65 -2.50
N GLN A 73 -5.52 -11.22 -1.45
CA GLN A 73 -5.17 -12.64 -1.39
C GLN A 73 -6.41 -13.54 -1.29
N LEU A 74 -7.45 -13.13 -0.58
CA LEU A 74 -8.70 -13.89 -0.50
C LEU A 74 -9.40 -13.96 -1.86
N ASP A 75 -9.55 -12.82 -2.55
CA ASP A 75 -10.18 -12.77 -3.87
C ASP A 75 -9.42 -13.64 -4.90
N SER A 76 -8.12 -13.90 -4.68
CA SER A 76 -7.33 -14.80 -5.52
C SER A 76 -7.58 -16.30 -5.35
N TRP A 77 -8.21 -16.68 -4.25
CA TRP A 77 -8.61 -18.05 -3.96
C TRP A 77 -9.99 -18.40 -4.56
N PHE A 78 -10.73 -17.38 -4.98
CA PHE A 78 -12.07 -17.50 -5.56
C PHE A 78 -12.08 -17.48 -7.10
N ASP A 79 -10.90 -17.38 -7.74
CA ASP A 79 -10.69 -17.54 -9.19
C ASP A 79 -10.23 -18.96 -9.55
#